data_AF-A0AAD9K4Z6-F1
#
_entry.id   AF-A0AAD9K4Z6-F1
#
_cell.length_a   1.000
_cell.length_b   1.000
_cell.length_c   1.000
_cell.angle_alpha   90.00
_cell.angle_beta   90.00
_cell.angle_gamma   90.00
#
_symmetry.space_group_name_H-M   'P 1'
#
loop_
_entity.id
_entity.type
_entity.pdbx_description
1 polymer ?
#
loop_
_entity_poly.entity_id
_entity_poly.type
_entity_poly.pdbx_seq_one_letter_code
_entity_poly.pdbx_strand_id
1 'polypeptide(L)'
;MAVSPGQINERNIFNLFKFSPCSISDFRRFLNRLTRLEQNCLLHRNNSYIDYSYQNIYEKLGERYSPDEQCKNIFGLYSFYCGGGQNDASICLMMMCWDPGLGRCVSSVEQRAADGTPCGSKKWCVMGQCKYDSRAAYFKSDNCIYGDYKGFILDSRARYTCSNIKPHKCYEAKKRRMCCQTCDRLRIGPKGCEYGDREPEYCRTEVERQHCYDANIRSKCCKFCKQLERENAPPGCEYGDKQRFCQTIHAYNCYQSAWLCCETCQKMDLSLLGCKYGDKVSWCRYYDNKPYMCYDATVQSTCCNMCRKAATGPPGCEWGDRWPSCSLEDCKSYPRRRNCCKTCASMSISVSYKGSSCKDKASWCRTIHPSSCYRSSERRTCCSTCESHHTGPSDCPYGDRFSWCDSRKHCRRPQERADCCRSCS
;
A
#
# COMPACT_ATOMS: atom_id res chain seq x y z
N MET A 1 -8.67 -32.67 58.29
CA MET A 1 -10.00 -32.62 57.65
C MET A 1 -9.77 -32.65 56.14
N ALA A 2 -10.23 -33.71 55.48
CA ALA A 2 -10.18 -33.79 54.02
C ALA A 2 -11.06 -32.67 53.44
N VAL A 3 -10.58 -32.03 52.37
CA VAL A 3 -11.34 -31.02 51.64
C VAL A 3 -12.62 -31.69 51.14
N SER A 4 -13.78 -31.12 51.48
CA SER A 4 -15.09 -31.55 50.97
C SER A 4 -15.08 -31.68 49.44
N PRO A 5 -15.95 -32.52 48.86
CA PRO A 5 -16.10 -32.60 47.41
C PRO A 5 -16.49 -31.23 46.86
N GLY A 6 -15.83 -30.76 45.79
CA GLY A 6 -16.51 -29.84 44.88
C GLY A 6 -15.70 -28.74 44.20
N GLN A 7 -14.54 -28.30 44.69
CA GLN A 7 -13.79 -27.24 43.96
C GLN A 7 -12.29 -27.50 43.93
N ILE A 8 -11.83 -27.97 42.77
CA ILE A 8 -10.42 -27.96 42.42
C ILE A 8 -10.01 -26.53 42.04
N ASN A 9 -8.91 -26.06 42.61
CA ASN A 9 -8.26 -24.79 42.34
C ASN A 9 -6.76 -25.02 42.10
N GLU A 10 -6.04 -23.96 41.72
CA GLU A 10 -4.60 -24.05 41.43
C GLU A 10 -3.77 -24.65 42.57
N ARG A 11 -4.23 -24.55 43.82
CA ARG A 11 -3.52 -25.05 45.00
C ARG A 11 -3.72 -26.55 45.26
N ASN A 12 -4.79 -27.16 44.75
CA ASN A 12 -5.11 -28.57 45.01
C ASN A 12 -5.21 -29.42 43.74
N ILE A 13 -5.00 -28.84 42.56
CA ILE A 13 -5.14 -29.52 41.25
C ILE A 13 -4.22 -30.74 41.08
N PHE A 14 -3.15 -30.85 41.86
CA PHE A 14 -2.22 -31.99 41.86
C PHE A 14 -2.40 -32.94 43.05
N ASN A 15 -3.32 -32.65 43.99
CA ASN A 15 -3.53 -33.49 45.17
C ASN A 15 -4.12 -34.86 44.81
N LEU A 16 -4.74 -35.00 43.64
CA LEU A 16 -5.22 -36.28 43.12
C LEU A 16 -4.11 -37.32 42.91
N PHE A 17 -2.85 -36.90 42.79
CA PHE A 17 -1.71 -37.80 42.55
C PHE A 17 -0.93 -38.15 43.81
N LYS A 18 -1.37 -37.71 45.00
CA LYS A 18 -0.61 -37.85 46.24
C LYS A 18 -1.52 -38.14 47.42
N PHE A 19 -1.07 -39.02 48.31
CA PHE A 19 -1.70 -39.17 49.61
C PHE A 19 -1.50 -37.91 50.46
N SER A 20 -2.53 -37.54 51.22
CA SER A 20 -2.42 -36.46 52.18
C SER A 20 -1.47 -36.83 53.33
N PRO A 21 -0.89 -35.85 54.04
CA PRO A 21 -0.11 -36.14 55.25
C PRO A 21 -0.88 -36.95 56.30
N CYS A 22 -2.20 -36.72 56.42
CA CYS A 22 -3.08 -37.50 57.30
C CYS A 22 -3.15 -38.97 56.88
N SER A 23 -3.40 -39.22 55.59
CA SER A 23 -3.44 -40.58 55.03
C SER A 23 -2.11 -41.32 55.26
N ILE A 24 -0.98 -40.65 55.00
CA ILE A 24 0.35 -41.21 55.23
C ILE A 24 0.57 -41.54 56.71
N SER A 25 0.17 -40.63 57.61
CA SER A 25 0.25 -40.85 59.06
C SER A 25 -0.61 -42.04 59.50
N ASP A 26 -1.83 -42.14 59.00
CA ASP A 26 -2.74 -43.23 59.35
C ASP A 26 -2.24 -44.57 58.82
N PHE A 27 -1.73 -44.62 57.58
CA PHE A 27 -1.07 -45.82 57.06
C PHE A 27 0.12 -46.24 57.94
N ARG A 28 0.99 -45.30 58.31
CA ARG A 28 2.13 -45.59 59.20
C ARG A 28 1.68 -46.11 60.55
N ARG A 29 0.67 -45.48 61.17
CA ARG A 29 0.13 -45.91 62.46
C ARG A 29 -0.48 -47.31 62.37
N PHE A 30 -1.25 -47.57 61.32
CA PHE A 30 -1.90 -48.86 61.10
C PHE A 30 -0.87 -49.97 60.87
N LEU A 31 0.10 -49.76 59.99
CA LEU A 31 1.17 -50.71 59.72
C LEU A 31 2.03 -50.98 60.97
N ASN A 32 2.41 -49.95 61.73
CA ASN A 32 3.16 -50.12 62.97
C ASN A 32 2.39 -50.93 64.02
N ARG A 33 1.07 -50.70 64.12
CA ARG A 33 0.21 -51.48 65.02
C ARG A 33 0.18 -52.95 64.61
N LEU A 34 0.02 -53.25 63.33
CA LEU A 34 0.02 -54.62 62.81
C LEU A 34 1.36 -55.30 63.10
N THR A 35 2.48 -54.61 62.89
CA THR A 35 3.82 -55.16 63.17
C THR A 35 3.99 -55.47 64.66
N ARG A 36 3.58 -54.55 65.55
CA ARG A 36 3.68 -54.77 67.01
C ARG A 36 2.83 -55.94 67.51
N LEU A 37 1.69 -56.18 66.87
CA LEU A 37 0.79 -57.29 67.20
C LEU A 37 1.16 -58.60 66.49
N GLU A 38 2.27 -58.64 65.74
CA GLU A 38 2.68 -59.79 64.92
C GLU A 38 1.60 -60.22 63.90
N GLN A 39 0.78 -59.28 63.46
CA GLN A 39 -0.34 -59.48 62.52
C GLN A 39 -0.04 -58.92 61.12
N ASN A 40 1.17 -58.45 60.87
CA ASN A 40 1.52 -57.82 59.60
C ASN A 40 1.87 -58.85 58.53
N CYS A 41 0.85 -59.31 57.80
CA CYS A 41 1.01 -60.26 56.70
C CYS A 41 1.79 -59.72 55.48
N LEU A 42 2.10 -58.43 55.42
CA LEU A 42 2.90 -57.82 54.35
C LEU A 42 4.42 -57.98 54.55
N LEU A 43 4.86 -58.46 55.72
CA LEU A 43 6.28 -58.69 56.02
C LEU A 43 6.83 -60.00 55.45
N HIS A 44 5.94 -60.92 55.08
CA HIS A 44 6.33 -62.21 54.51
C HIS A 44 6.22 -62.17 53.00
N ARG A 45 7.36 -62.30 52.31
CA ARG A 45 7.38 -62.41 50.85
C ARG A 45 6.87 -63.79 50.47
N ASN A 46 5.81 -63.87 49.69
CA ASN A 46 5.31 -65.15 49.18
C ASN A 46 6.30 -65.66 48.11
N ASN A 47 6.99 -66.77 48.39
CA ASN A 47 8.02 -67.34 47.50
C ASN A 47 7.45 -67.98 46.22
N SER A 48 6.13 -68.05 46.08
CA SER A 48 5.41 -68.61 44.92
C SER A 48 4.99 -67.54 43.90
N TYR A 49 5.69 -66.40 43.86
CA TYR A 49 5.41 -65.35 42.89
C TYR A 49 5.80 -65.81 41.47
N ILE A 50 4.83 -66.38 40.75
CA ILE A 50 4.93 -66.60 39.31
C ILE A 50 4.87 -65.21 38.67
N ASP A 51 6.01 -64.78 38.12
CA ASP A 51 6.16 -63.60 37.28
C ASP A 51 5.39 -63.82 35.96
N TYR A 52 4.06 -63.70 36.02
CA TYR A 52 3.25 -63.57 34.82
C TYR A 52 3.56 -62.20 34.19
N SER A 53 4.65 -62.16 33.44
CA SER A 53 4.95 -61.22 32.37
C SER A 53 4.36 -59.82 32.57
N TYR A 54 4.91 -59.07 33.52
CA TYR A 54 4.68 -57.64 33.63
C TYR A 54 5.40 -56.83 32.55
N GLN A 55 5.55 -57.37 31.34
CA GLN A 55 6.09 -56.65 30.19
C GLN A 55 5.27 -55.39 29.85
N ASN A 56 4.01 -55.33 30.30
CA ASN A 56 3.10 -54.20 30.10
C ASN A 56 3.07 -53.16 31.25
N ILE A 57 3.86 -53.28 32.34
CA ILE A 57 3.88 -52.23 33.40
C ILE A 57 4.64 -50.98 32.93
N TYR A 58 5.63 -51.14 32.05
CA TYR A 58 6.51 -50.03 31.68
C TYR A 58 5.86 -49.05 30.70
N GLU A 59 4.78 -49.45 30.02
CA GLU A 59 4.05 -48.60 29.09
C GLU A 59 2.97 -47.82 29.84
N LYS A 60 3.04 -46.49 29.77
CA LYS A 60 2.05 -45.65 30.45
C LYS A 60 0.71 -45.76 29.73
N LEU A 61 -0.39 -45.67 30.46
CA LEU A 61 -1.74 -45.83 29.92
C LEU A 61 -2.05 -44.89 28.74
N GLY A 62 -1.54 -43.66 28.74
CA GLY A 62 -1.72 -42.71 27.65
C GLY A 62 -0.86 -42.96 26.41
N GLU A 63 0.13 -43.85 26.50
CA GLU A 63 0.85 -44.39 25.34
C GLU A 63 0.03 -45.49 24.66
N ARG A 64 -0.71 -46.28 25.45
CA ARG A 64 -1.57 -47.36 24.97
C ARG A 64 -2.93 -46.91 24.46
N TYR A 65 -3.53 -45.90 25.11
CA TYR A 65 -4.85 -45.39 24.79
C TYR A 65 -4.76 -43.93 24.38
N SER A 66 -5.13 -43.65 23.12
CA SER A 66 -5.31 -42.30 22.62
C SER A 66 -6.37 -41.52 23.42
N PRO A 67 -6.38 -40.18 23.39
CA PRO A 67 -7.43 -39.40 24.04
C PRO A 67 -8.85 -39.78 23.59
N ASP A 68 -9.03 -40.13 22.31
CA ASP A 68 -10.33 -40.60 21.81
C ASP A 68 -10.76 -41.90 22.51
N GLU A 69 -9.84 -42.86 22.70
CA GLU A 69 -10.11 -44.12 23.42
C GLU A 69 -10.35 -43.90 24.92
N GLN A 70 -9.60 -43.00 25.53
CA GLN A 70 -9.83 -42.62 26.93
C GLN A 70 -11.24 -42.02 27.11
N CYS A 71 -11.68 -41.15 26.19
CA CYS A 71 -13.05 -40.63 26.20
C CYS A 71 -14.10 -41.73 25.98
N LYS A 72 -13.83 -42.70 25.09
CA LYS A 72 -14.73 -43.86 24.90
C LYS A 72 -14.87 -44.71 26.16
N ASN A 73 -13.80 -44.86 26.94
CA ASN A 73 -13.84 -45.58 28.21
C ASN A 73 -14.63 -44.83 29.29
N ILE A 74 -14.77 -43.50 29.19
CA ILE A 74 -15.49 -42.67 30.17
C ILE A 74 -16.98 -42.54 29.81
N PHE A 75 -17.30 -42.23 28.54
CA PHE A 75 -18.64 -41.87 28.08
C PHE A 75 -19.25 -42.87 27.09
N GLY A 76 -18.55 -43.96 26.77
CA GLY A 76 -19.00 -45.01 25.86
C GLY A 76 -18.54 -44.82 24.41
N LEU A 77 -18.89 -45.79 23.56
CA LEU A 77 -18.33 -45.98 22.22
C LEU A 77 -18.42 -44.75 21.28
N TYR A 78 -19.43 -43.90 21.45
CA TYR A 78 -19.67 -42.72 20.62
C TYR A 78 -18.97 -41.45 21.11
N SER A 79 -18.24 -41.53 22.22
CA SER A 79 -17.43 -40.42 22.71
C SER A 79 -16.12 -40.30 21.96
N PHE A 80 -15.56 -39.09 21.96
CA PHE A 80 -14.26 -38.78 21.38
C PHE A 80 -13.66 -37.58 22.13
N TYR A 81 -12.35 -37.42 22.03
CA TYR A 81 -11.66 -36.24 22.53
C TYR A 81 -11.93 -35.06 21.61
N CYS A 82 -12.36 -33.97 22.22
CA CYS A 82 -12.87 -32.83 21.46
C CYS A 82 -11.78 -32.02 20.77
N GLY A 83 -10.53 -32.09 21.21
CA GLY A 83 -9.40 -31.45 20.52
C GLY A 83 -9.40 -29.92 20.51
N GLY A 84 -8.41 -29.38 19.81
CA GLY A 84 -8.29 -27.98 19.46
C GLY A 84 -7.54 -27.14 20.49
N GLY A 85 -6.41 -26.56 20.08
CA GLY A 85 -5.91 -25.32 20.68
C GLY A 85 -5.66 -25.40 22.17
N GLN A 86 -6.50 -24.65 22.88
CA GLN A 86 -6.46 -24.52 24.33
C GLN A 86 -6.75 -25.83 25.05
N ASN A 87 -7.59 -26.70 24.49
CA ASN A 87 -7.90 -28.00 25.09
C ASN A 87 -6.67 -28.92 25.04
N ASP A 88 -5.94 -28.90 23.92
CA ASP A 88 -4.70 -29.69 23.75
C ASP A 88 -3.63 -29.24 24.75
N ALA A 89 -3.47 -27.93 24.93
CA ALA A 89 -2.53 -27.37 25.89
C ALA A 89 -2.86 -27.72 27.35
N SER A 90 -4.14 -27.93 27.68
CA SER A 90 -4.59 -28.27 29.04
C SER A 90 -4.91 -29.75 29.24
N ILE A 91 -4.65 -30.62 28.25
CA ILE A 91 -5.16 -32.00 28.23
C ILE A 91 -4.78 -32.83 29.47
N CYS A 92 -3.58 -32.61 30.03
CA CYS A 92 -3.11 -33.30 31.24
C CYS A 92 -3.86 -32.88 32.51
N LEU A 93 -4.40 -31.67 32.53
CA LEU A 93 -5.17 -31.14 33.65
C LEU A 93 -6.66 -31.39 33.49
N MET A 94 -7.14 -31.30 32.25
CA MET A 94 -8.54 -31.49 31.90
C MET A 94 -8.66 -31.99 30.46
N MET A 95 -9.23 -33.18 30.31
CA MET A 95 -9.53 -33.78 29.02
C MET A 95 -10.99 -33.52 28.67
N MET A 96 -11.22 -32.84 27.55
CA MET A 96 -12.55 -32.51 27.04
C MET A 96 -13.07 -33.66 26.17
N CYS A 97 -14.08 -34.39 26.64
CA CYS A 97 -14.70 -35.48 25.90
C CYS A 97 -16.10 -35.10 25.41
N TRP A 98 -16.49 -35.61 24.25
CA TRP A 98 -17.85 -35.50 23.75
C TRP A 98 -18.77 -36.41 24.56
N ASP A 99 -19.77 -35.86 25.21
CA ASP A 99 -20.82 -36.62 25.89
C ASP A 99 -22.01 -36.78 24.92
N PRO A 100 -22.30 -38.00 24.43
CA PRO A 100 -23.41 -38.24 23.52
C PRO A 100 -24.77 -37.95 24.14
N GLY A 101 -24.93 -38.12 25.46
CA GLY A 101 -26.17 -37.84 26.17
C GLY A 101 -26.45 -36.34 26.29
N LEU A 102 -25.41 -35.52 26.41
CA LEU A 102 -25.52 -34.06 26.48
C LEU A 102 -25.36 -33.36 25.12
N GLY A 103 -24.87 -34.05 24.10
CA GLY A 103 -24.63 -33.49 22.77
C GLY A 103 -23.62 -32.34 22.76
N ARG A 104 -22.62 -32.39 23.65
CA ARG A 104 -21.57 -31.37 23.79
C ARG A 104 -20.29 -31.94 24.39
N CYS A 105 -19.19 -31.19 24.22
CA CYS A 105 -17.95 -31.46 24.91
C CYS A 105 -18.05 -31.04 26.38
N VAL A 106 -17.67 -31.94 27.27
CA VAL A 106 -17.62 -31.72 28.72
C VAL A 106 -16.25 -32.13 29.24
N SER A 107 -15.88 -31.58 30.39
CA SER A 107 -14.75 -32.06 31.17
C SER A 107 -15.11 -31.88 32.65
N SER A 108 -14.73 -32.86 33.47
CA SER A 108 -14.69 -32.76 34.91
C SER A 108 -13.25 -32.79 35.39
N VAL A 109 -13.05 -32.42 36.66
CA VAL A 109 -11.72 -32.37 37.25
C VAL A 109 -11.09 -33.75 37.47
N GLU A 110 -11.92 -34.80 37.47
CA GLU A 110 -11.49 -36.21 37.43
C GLU A 110 -11.17 -36.68 35.99
N GLN A 111 -11.70 -36.01 34.98
CA GLN A 111 -11.50 -36.35 33.56
C GLN A 111 -10.20 -35.74 33.06
N ARG A 112 -9.10 -36.45 33.26
CA ARG A 112 -7.75 -36.07 32.85
C ARG A 112 -7.19 -37.08 31.88
N ALA A 113 -6.31 -36.63 31.00
CA ALA A 113 -5.54 -37.55 30.20
C ALA A 113 -4.64 -38.40 31.10
N ALA A 114 -4.59 -39.69 30.81
CA ALA A 114 -3.71 -40.63 31.48
C ALA A 114 -2.24 -40.24 31.30
N ASP A 115 -1.40 -40.61 32.26
CA ASP A 115 0.04 -40.45 32.13
C ASP A 115 0.54 -41.12 30.85
N GLY A 116 1.49 -40.49 30.15
CA GLY A 116 1.96 -40.91 28.83
C GLY A 116 1.20 -40.31 27.64
N THR A 117 0.05 -39.65 27.87
CA THR A 117 -0.69 -39.00 26.78
C THR A 117 0.13 -37.84 26.20
N PRO A 118 0.29 -37.72 24.87
CA PRO A 118 0.92 -36.57 24.24
C PRO A 118 0.23 -35.24 24.57
N CYS A 119 1.01 -34.24 24.96
CA CYS A 119 0.49 -32.92 25.35
C CYS A 119 1.30 -31.75 24.76
N GLY A 120 2.34 -32.07 24.00
CA GLY A 120 3.18 -31.11 23.28
C GLY A 120 4.27 -31.83 22.51
N SER A 121 5.02 -31.08 21.70
CA SER A 121 6.19 -31.59 21.01
C SER A 121 7.23 -32.06 22.02
N LYS A 122 7.57 -33.35 21.96
CA LYS A 122 8.45 -34.01 22.92
C LYS A 122 7.94 -33.90 24.37
N LYS A 123 6.62 -33.94 24.59
CA LYS A 123 6.03 -33.86 25.93
C LYS A 123 4.91 -34.87 26.15
N TRP A 124 4.84 -35.40 27.36
CA TRP A 124 3.78 -36.28 27.85
C TRP A 124 3.16 -35.77 29.14
N CYS A 125 1.91 -36.18 29.40
CA CYS A 125 1.29 -36.03 30.69
C CYS A 125 2.00 -36.92 31.73
N VAL A 126 2.42 -36.32 32.85
CA VAL A 126 3.00 -37.03 34.00
C VAL A 126 2.48 -36.37 35.28
N MET A 127 1.68 -37.11 36.05
CA MET A 127 0.97 -36.61 37.23
C MET A 127 0.20 -35.31 36.94
N GLY A 128 -0.50 -35.30 35.80
CA GLY A 128 -1.32 -34.18 35.34
C GLY A 128 -0.54 -32.96 34.83
N GLN A 129 0.80 -33.05 34.70
CA GLN A 129 1.62 -31.99 34.13
C GLN A 129 2.12 -32.36 32.74
N CYS A 130 2.14 -31.40 31.82
CA CYS A 130 2.76 -31.60 30.52
C CYS A 130 4.28 -31.42 30.61
N LYS A 131 5.02 -32.53 30.66
CA LYS A 131 6.48 -32.55 30.88
C LYS A 131 7.23 -33.03 29.66
N TYR A 132 8.41 -32.46 29.43
CA TYR A 132 9.32 -32.89 28.37
C TYR A 132 9.83 -34.31 28.60
N ASP A 133 9.83 -35.12 27.55
CA ASP A 133 10.47 -36.43 27.48
C ASP A 133 11.00 -36.63 26.05
N SER A 134 12.28 -36.95 25.90
CA SER A 134 12.92 -37.08 24.59
C SER A 134 12.34 -38.24 23.77
N ARG A 135 11.74 -39.24 24.42
CA ARG A 135 11.08 -40.40 23.81
C ARG A 135 9.69 -40.08 23.26
N ALA A 136 9.07 -39.00 23.73
CA ALA A 136 7.76 -38.59 23.23
C ALA A 136 7.81 -38.20 21.74
N ALA A 137 6.65 -38.25 21.08
CA ALA A 137 6.54 -37.89 19.67
C ALA A 137 6.85 -36.40 19.44
N TYR A 138 7.43 -36.09 18.28
CA TYR A 138 7.63 -34.72 17.84
C TYR A 138 6.36 -34.21 17.14
N PHE A 139 5.91 -33.03 17.54
CA PHE A 139 4.80 -32.32 16.89
C PHE A 139 5.28 -30.96 16.38
N LYS A 140 4.70 -30.53 15.25
CA LYS A 140 5.02 -29.21 14.65
C LYS A 140 4.49 -28.04 15.49
N SER A 141 3.49 -28.28 16.33
CA SER A 141 2.85 -27.28 17.18
C SER A 141 2.40 -27.93 18.49
N ASP A 142 2.56 -27.21 19.61
CA ASP A 142 2.09 -27.64 20.93
C ASP A 142 0.57 -27.41 21.13
N ASN A 143 -0.08 -26.64 20.24
CA ASN A 143 -1.46 -26.19 20.42
C ASN A 143 -2.43 -26.78 19.37
N CYS A 144 -2.05 -27.80 18.61
CA CYS A 144 -2.93 -28.41 17.59
C CYS A 144 -2.54 -29.87 17.35
N ILE A 145 -2.27 -30.59 18.43
CA ILE A 145 -1.70 -31.94 18.41
C ILE A 145 -2.74 -32.91 17.87
N TYR A 146 -4.00 -32.69 18.25
CA TYR A 146 -5.13 -33.55 17.91
C TYR A 146 -6.03 -32.95 16.83
N GLY A 147 -5.56 -31.87 16.18
CA GLY A 147 -6.26 -31.19 15.10
C GLY A 147 -7.36 -30.25 15.59
N ASP A 148 -8.34 -30.03 14.73
CA ASP A 148 -9.47 -29.14 14.99
C ASP A 148 -10.41 -29.64 16.09
N TYR A 149 -11.09 -28.70 16.73
CA TYR A 149 -12.17 -28.97 17.65
C TYR A 149 -13.32 -29.68 16.93
N LYS A 150 -13.62 -30.90 17.38
CA LYS A 150 -14.63 -31.79 16.77
C LYS A 150 -16.07 -31.47 17.19
N GLY A 151 -16.24 -30.65 18.23
CA GLY A 151 -17.56 -30.21 18.68
C GLY A 151 -18.11 -29.02 17.88
N PHE A 152 -19.21 -28.45 18.38
CA PHE A 152 -19.82 -27.27 17.77
C PHE A 152 -19.31 -25.97 18.41
N ILE A 153 -19.02 -25.00 17.56
CA ILE A 153 -18.66 -23.64 17.94
C ILE A 153 -19.94 -22.81 17.93
N LEU A 154 -20.23 -22.20 19.08
CA LEU A 154 -21.32 -21.26 19.26
C LEU A 154 -20.83 -19.85 18.95
N ASP A 155 -21.54 -19.19 18.07
CA ASP A 155 -21.44 -17.77 17.79
C ASP A 155 -22.81 -17.14 18.05
N SER A 156 -22.86 -15.84 18.33
CA SER A 156 -24.08 -15.15 18.78
C SER A 156 -25.29 -15.26 17.84
N ARG A 157 -25.08 -15.74 16.61
CA ARG A 157 -26.12 -15.92 15.58
C ARG A 157 -26.11 -17.29 14.90
N ALA A 158 -25.18 -18.19 15.23
CA ALA A 158 -25.02 -19.45 14.50
C ALA A 158 -24.26 -20.53 15.28
N ARG A 159 -24.53 -21.79 14.91
CA ARG A 159 -23.79 -22.97 15.34
C ARG A 159 -23.06 -23.54 14.11
N TYR A 160 -21.75 -23.75 14.19
CA TYR A 160 -20.96 -24.35 13.10
C TYR A 160 -19.82 -25.22 13.64
N THR A 161 -19.23 -26.03 12.75
CA THR A 161 -18.04 -26.85 13.00
C THR A 161 -16.82 -26.21 12.35
N CYS A 162 -15.61 -26.69 12.66
CA CYS A 162 -14.40 -26.19 12.03
C CYS A 162 -14.36 -26.41 10.51
N SER A 163 -14.99 -27.47 9.98
CA SER A 163 -15.12 -27.69 8.53
C SER A 163 -15.90 -26.58 7.81
N ASN A 164 -16.78 -25.87 8.52
CA ASN A 164 -17.69 -24.88 7.95
C ASN A 164 -17.34 -23.44 8.38
N ILE A 165 -16.21 -23.26 9.10
CA ILE A 165 -15.77 -21.95 9.57
C ILE A 165 -15.47 -21.04 8.37
N LYS A 166 -15.98 -19.81 8.42
CA LYS A 166 -15.65 -18.80 7.42
C LYS A 166 -14.25 -18.22 7.69
N PRO A 167 -13.43 -17.92 6.66
CA PRO A 167 -12.05 -17.47 6.85
C PRO A 167 -11.90 -16.31 7.83
N HIS A 168 -12.75 -15.29 7.74
CA HIS A 168 -12.71 -14.11 8.61
C HIS A 168 -12.86 -14.44 10.11
N LYS A 169 -13.48 -15.57 10.47
CA LYS A 169 -13.60 -16.01 11.87
C LYS A 169 -12.26 -16.48 12.46
N CYS A 170 -11.28 -16.82 11.63
CA CYS A 170 -9.92 -17.18 12.07
C CYS A 170 -9.10 -15.97 12.58
N TYR A 171 -9.59 -14.73 12.43
CA TYR A 171 -8.99 -13.58 13.10
C TYR A 171 -9.25 -13.59 14.61
N GLU A 172 -10.33 -14.23 15.07
CA GLU A 172 -10.66 -14.34 16.49
C GLU A 172 -9.81 -15.42 17.15
N ALA A 173 -8.99 -15.05 18.14
CA ALA A 173 -8.01 -15.95 18.74
C ALA A 173 -8.62 -17.27 19.27
N LYS A 174 -9.82 -17.22 19.88
CA LYS A 174 -10.51 -18.41 20.38
C LYS A 174 -10.90 -19.36 19.24
N LYS A 175 -11.49 -18.83 18.16
CA LYS A 175 -11.93 -19.62 16.99
C LYS A 175 -10.72 -20.17 16.23
N ARG A 176 -9.65 -19.38 16.10
CA ARG A 176 -8.38 -19.83 15.52
C ARG A 176 -7.74 -20.96 16.30
N ARG A 177 -7.79 -20.92 17.64
CA ARG A 177 -7.27 -22.01 18.48
C ARG A 177 -8.13 -23.26 18.36
N MET A 178 -9.46 -23.14 18.39
CA MET A 178 -10.36 -24.28 18.23
C MET A 178 -10.23 -24.92 16.85
N CYS A 179 -10.16 -24.13 15.77
CA CYS A 179 -10.02 -24.62 14.40
C CYS A 179 -8.60 -24.43 13.87
N CYS A 180 -7.59 -24.82 14.65
CA CYS A 180 -6.19 -24.54 14.35
C CYS A 180 -5.73 -25.10 12.99
N GLN A 181 -6.09 -26.35 12.67
CA GLN A 181 -5.70 -26.99 11.41
C GLN A 181 -6.47 -26.40 10.22
N THR A 182 -7.77 -26.13 10.38
CA THR A 182 -8.53 -25.48 9.31
C THR A 182 -8.09 -24.04 9.09
N CYS A 183 -7.91 -23.26 10.15
CA CYS A 183 -7.42 -21.90 10.02
C CYS A 183 -6.02 -21.85 9.43
N ASP A 184 -5.10 -22.74 9.79
CA ASP A 184 -3.77 -22.80 9.15
C ASP A 184 -3.85 -23.05 7.64
N ARG A 185 -4.80 -23.88 7.18
CA ARG A 185 -5.06 -24.10 5.74
C ARG A 185 -5.69 -22.89 5.05
N LEU A 186 -6.55 -22.16 5.75
CA LEU A 186 -7.20 -20.94 5.22
C LEU A 186 -6.25 -19.73 5.20
N ARG A 187 -5.05 -19.85 5.77
CA ARG A 187 -4.07 -18.78 5.90
C ARG A 187 -3.28 -18.56 4.61
N ILE A 188 -3.86 -17.79 3.69
CA ILE A 188 -3.31 -17.56 2.34
C ILE A 188 -2.72 -16.16 2.13
N GLY A 189 -3.11 -15.18 2.95
CA GLY A 189 -2.77 -13.77 2.74
C GLY A 189 -1.52 -13.27 3.47
N PRO A 190 -1.10 -12.03 3.20
CA PRO A 190 0.00 -11.38 3.92
C PRO A 190 -0.37 -11.10 5.37
N LYS A 191 0.63 -10.79 6.21
CA LYS A 191 0.44 -10.43 7.61
C LYS A 191 -0.58 -9.28 7.75
N GLY A 192 -1.58 -9.45 8.61
CA GLY A 192 -2.71 -8.54 8.80
C GLY A 192 -3.93 -8.81 7.92
N CYS A 193 -3.77 -9.56 6.82
CA CYS A 193 -4.81 -9.97 5.87
C CYS A 193 -4.79 -11.49 5.62
N GLU A 194 -4.32 -12.27 6.59
CA GLU A 194 -3.96 -13.68 6.41
C GLU A 194 -5.14 -14.54 5.96
N TYR A 195 -6.36 -14.13 6.30
CA TYR A 195 -7.61 -14.82 5.97
C TYR A 195 -8.52 -14.02 5.01
N GLY A 196 -7.98 -12.99 4.36
CA GLY A 196 -8.74 -12.02 3.56
C GLY A 196 -9.46 -10.98 4.43
N ASP A 197 -10.60 -10.47 3.96
CA ASP A 197 -11.37 -9.44 4.67
C ASP A 197 -11.86 -9.93 6.04
N ARG A 198 -11.73 -9.08 7.06
CA ARG A 198 -12.23 -9.31 8.43
C ARG A 198 -13.74 -9.16 8.51
N GLU A 199 -14.30 -8.25 7.71
CA GLU A 199 -15.74 -7.96 7.67
C GLU A 199 -16.27 -8.04 6.22
N PRO A 200 -16.27 -9.22 5.59
CA PRO A 200 -16.51 -9.39 4.15
C PRO A 200 -17.90 -8.97 3.66
N GLU A 201 -18.90 -8.86 4.55
CA GLU A 201 -20.21 -8.32 4.20
C GLU A 201 -20.16 -6.79 4.14
N TYR A 202 -19.70 -6.15 5.22
CA TYR A 202 -19.47 -4.70 5.29
C TYR A 202 -18.61 -4.19 4.13
N CYS A 203 -17.52 -4.91 3.80
CA CYS A 203 -16.64 -4.55 2.70
C CYS A 203 -17.35 -4.57 1.33
N ARG A 204 -18.37 -5.40 1.13
CA ARG A 204 -19.09 -5.48 -0.14
C ARG A 204 -20.23 -4.48 -0.25
N THR A 205 -20.88 -4.12 0.86
CA THR A 205 -22.08 -3.26 0.83
C THR A 205 -21.78 -1.79 1.11
N GLU A 206 -20.80 -1.49 1.97
CA GLU A 206 -20.57 -0.12 2.48
C GLU A 206 -19.27 0.53 1.99
N VAL A 207 -18.35 -0.25 1.41
CA VAL A 207 -17.00 0.23 1.07
C VAL A 207 -16.90 0.54 -0.42
N GLU A 208 -16.54 1.79 -0.72
CA GLU A 208 -16.22 2.28 -2.05
C GLU A 208 -14.72 2.57 -2.16
N ARG A 209 -14.24 2.85 -3.38
CA ARG A 209 -12.81 3.05 -3.66
C ARG A 209 -12.16 4.09 -2.74
N GLN A 210 -12.81 5.23 -2.53
CA GLN A 210 -12.27 6.30 -1.69
C GLN A 210 -12.11 5.90 -0.22
N HIS A 211 -12.91 4.94 0.27
CA HIS A 211 -12.82 4.47 1.66
C HIS A 211 -11.52 3.67 1.91
N CYS A 212 -10.90 3.10 0.88
CA CYS A 212 -9.65 2.35 0.99
C CYS A 212 -8.41 3.21 1.30
N TYR A 213 -8.53 4.54 1.20
CA TYR A 213 -7.50 5.46 1.71
C TYR A 213 -7.45 5.50 3.24
N ASP A 214 -8.53 5.13 3.94
CA ASP A 214 -8.55 4.97 5.39
C ASP A 214 -7.85 3.67 5.81
N ALA A 215 -6.86 3.77 6.69
CA ALA A 215 -6.08 2.62 7.16
C ALA A 215 -6.92 1.61 7.97
N ASN A 216 -7.90 2.07 8.73
CA ASN A 216 -8.80 1.20 9.50
C ASN A 216 -9.69 0.39 8.56
N ILE A 217 -10.27 1.05 7.54
CA ILE A 217 -11.07 0.35 6.53
C ILE A 217 -10.20 -0.65 5.77
N ARG A 218 -8.99 -0.25 5.36
CA ARG A 218 -8.04 -1.15 4.69
C ARG A 218 -7.64 -2.35 5.55
N SER A 219 -7.53 -2.19 6.88
CA SER A 219 -7.23 -3.30 7.79
C SER A 219 -8.39 -4.31 7.91
N LYS A 220 -9.63 -3.84 7.76
CA LYS A 220 -10.85 -4.66 7.80
C LYS A 220 -11.18 -5.28 6.44
N CYS A 221 -10.93 -4.55 5.37
CA CYS A 221 -11.32 -4.84 3.99
C CYS A 221 -10.11 -4.99 3.07
N CYS A 222 -9.04 -5.60 3.58
CA CYS A 222 -7.75 -5.65 2.91
C CYS A 222 -7.78 -6.36 1.55
N LYS A 223 -8.52 -7.46 1.42
CA LYS A 223 -8.66 -8.18 0.15
C LYS A 223 -9.54 -7.38 -0.82
N PHE A 224 -10.65 -6.84 -0.33
CA PHE A 224 -11.55 -6.03 -1.14
C PHE A 224 -10.88 -4.75 -1.65
N CYS A 225 -10.19 -4.00 -0.78
CA CYS A 225 -9.43 -2.82 -1.19
C CYS A 225 -8.34 -3.17 -2.20
N LYS A 226 -7.62 -4.28 -2.02
CA LYS A 226 -6.62 -4.72 -3.00
C LYS A 226 -7.22 -4.99 -4.38
N GLN A 227 -8.47 -5.46 -4.46
CA GLN A 227 -9.18 -5.64 -5.72
C GLN A 227 -9.63 -4.32 -6.37
N LEU A 228 -9.80 -3.27 -5.58
CA LEU A 228 -10.14 -1.93 -6.04
C LEU A 228 -8.93 -1.08 -6.43
N GLU A 229 -7.73 -1.54 -6.08
CA GLU A 229 -6.48 -0.86 -6.42
C GLU A 229 -6.26 -0.85 -7.94
N ARG A 230 -5.91 0.31 -8.47
CA ARG A 230 -5.64 0.49 -9.90
C ARG A 230 -4.18 0.15 -10.21
N GLU A 231 -3.99 -0.60 -11.29
CA GLU A 231 -2.64 -0.86 -11.83
C GLU A 231 -1.98 0.45 -12.28
N ASN A 232 -0.70 0.63 -11.95
CA ASN A 232 0.12 1.79 -12.31
C ASN A 232 -0.44 3.15 -11.84
N ALA A 233 -1.22 3.16 -10.76
CA ALA A 233 -1.68 4.40 -10.16
C ALA A 233 -0.50 5.23 -9.60
N PRO A 234 -0.52 6.57 -9.75
CA PRO A 234 0.47 7.41 -9.12
C PRO A 234 0.37 7.31 -7.57
N PRO A 235 1.48 7.50 -6.83
CA PRO A 235 1.45 7.47 -5.38
C PRO A 235 0.41 8.43 -4.79
N GLY A 236 -0.41 7.92 -3.87
CA GLY A 236 -1.51 8.65 -3.26
C GLY A 236 -2.80 8.65 -4.07
N CYS A 237 -2.87 7.90 -5.17
CA CYS A 237 -4.01 7.77 -6.09
C CYS A 237 -4.36 6.31 -6.42
N GLU A 238 -3.93 5.39 -5.57
CA GLU A 238 -4.04 3.94 -5.73
C GLU A 238 -5.48 3.48 -5.98
N TYR A 239 -6.46 4.22 -5.45
CA TYR A 239 -7.89 3.92 -5.60
C TYR A 239 -8.63 4.98 -6.43
N GLY A 240 -7.93 5.92 -7.09
CA GLY A 240 -8.52 7.03 -7.82
C GLY A 240 -8.86 8.23 -6.92
N ASP A 241 -9.93 8.95 -7.25
CA ASP A 241 -10.36 10.13 -6.49
C ASP A 241 -10.75 9.78 -5.04
N LYS A 242 -10.35 10.65 -4.10
CA LYS A 242 -10.57 10.50 -2.66
C LYS A 242 -11.92 11.03 -2.20
N GLN A 243 -12.63 11.77 -3.04
CA GLN A 243 -13.87 12.47 -2.69
C GLN A 243 -14.85 12.42 -3.84
N ARG A 244 -16.16 12.31 -3.54
CA ARG A 244 -17.20 12.25 -4.58
C ARG A 244 -17.37 13.56 -5.35
N PHE A 245 -17.12 14.70 -4.72
CA PHE A 245 -17.23 16.00 -5.40
C PHE A 245 -16.22 16.17 -6.54
N CYS A 246 -15.19 15.32 -6.63
CA CYS A 246 -14.23 15.31 -7.72
C CYS A 246 -14.87 15.08 -9.11
N GLN A 247 -16.11 14.61 -9.18
CA GLN A 247 -16.83 14.44 -10.44
C GLN A 247 -17.38 15.76 -11.01
N THR A 248 -17.51 16.81 -10.17
CA THR A 248 -18.11 18.09 -10.56
C THR A 248 -17.13 19.25 -10.55
N ILE A 249 -15.85 19.00 -10.26
CA ILE A 249 -14.83 20.06 -10.26
C ILE A 249 -14.49 20.51 -11.68
N HIS A 250 -14.04 21.76 -11.79
CA HIS A 250 -13.48 22.31 -13.01
C HIS A 250 -11.95 22.25 -12.99
N ALA A 251 -11.33 22.42 -14.16
CA ALA A 251 -9.88 22.29 -14.30
C ALA A 251 -9.07 23.26 -13.41
N TYR A 252 -9.59 24.46 -13.14
CA TYR A 252 -8.96 25.40 -12.22
C TYR A 252 -8.93 24.90 -10.76
N ASN A 253 -9.88 24.05 -10.34
CA ASN A 253 -9.89 23.48 -8.99
C ASN A 253 -8.71 22.50 -8.78
N CYS A 254 -8.20 21.90 -9.86
CA CYS A 254 -7.11 20.93 -9.78
C CYS A 254 -5.80 21.53 -9.27
N TYR A 255 -5.60 22.85 -9.36
CA TYR A 255 -4.42 23.50 -8.79
C TYR A 255 -4.37 23.43 -7.26
N GLN A 256 -5.50 23.23 -6.58
CA GLN A 256 -5.59 23.10 -5.12
C GLN A 256 -6.01 21.69 -4.69
N SER A 257 -6.80 21.01 -5.52
CA SER A 257 -7.44 19.73 -5.17
C SER A 257 -6.85 18.53 -5.88
N ALA A 258 -5.75 18.66 -6.63
CA ALA A 258 -5.15 17.53 -7.36
C ALA A 258 -4.79 16.33 -6.47
N TRP A 259 -4.48 16.52 -5.20
CA TRP A 259 -4.17 15.43 -4.28
C TRP A 259 -5.42 14.66 -3.79
N LEU A 260 -6.60 15.28 -3.86
CA LEU A 260 -7.91 14.69 -3.57
C LEU A 260 -8.55 14.11 -4.83
N CYS A 261 -8.53 14.86 -5.92
CA CYS A 261 -9.21 14.57 -7.16
C CYS A 261 -8.24 14.16 -8.27
N CYS A 262 -7.27 13.32 -7.92
CA CYS A 262 -6.17 13.06 -8.83
C CYS A 262 -6.57 12.34 -10.11
N GLU A 263 -7.57 11.46 -10.08
CA GLU A 263 -8.02 10.80 -11.30
C GLU A 263 -8.71 11.81 -12.22
N THR A 264 -9.62 12.62 -11.70
CA THR A 264 -10.27 13.67 -12.49
C THR A 264 -9.25 14.68 -13.00
N CYS A 265 -8.34 15.14 -12.16
CA CYS A 265 -7.34 16.14 -12.54
C CYS A 265 -6.32 15.60 -13.55
N GLN A 266 -5.96 14.32 -13.49
CA GLN A 266 -5.12 13.69 -14.49
C GLN A 266 -5.79 13.69 -15.87
N LYS A 267 -7.11 13.51 -15.94
CA LYS A 267 -7.87 13.61 -17.21
C LYS A 267 -7.90 15.04 -17.77
N MET A 268 -7.65 16.05 -16.93
CA MET A 268 -7.59 17.47 -17.31
C MET A 268 -6.17 17.98 -17.53
N ASP A 269 -5.17 17.10 -17.46
CA ASP A 269 -3.76 17.46 -17.63
C ASP A 269 -3.44 17.77 -19.10
N LEU A 270 -3.01 19.00 -19.36
CA LEU A 270 -2.57 19.50 -20.66
C LEU A 270 -1.05 19.43 -20.84
N SER A 271 -0.30 18.98 -19.83
CA SER A 271 1.17 18.91 -19.82
C SER A 271 1.88 20.25 -20.14
N LEU A 272 1.24 21.38 -19.82
CA LEU A 272 1.80 22.72 -20.02
C LEU A 272 2.57 23.16 -18.77
N LEU A 273 3.84 23.55 -18.96
CA LEU A 273 4.67 24.07 -17.88
C LEU A 273 4.01 25.30 -17.22
N GLY A 274 3.77 25.23 -15.92
CA GLY A 274 3.11 26.30 -15.14
C GLY A 274 1.59 26.40 -15.35
N CYS A 275 1.00 25.59 -16.24
CA CYS A 275 -0.40 25.65 -16.67
C CYS A 275 -1.00 24.25 -16.86
N LYS A 276 -0.60 23.31 -15.98
CA LYS A 276 -0.88 21.88 -16.10
C LYS A 276 -2.34 21.56 -16.42
N TYR A 277 -3.29 22.27 -15.81
CA TYR A 277 -4.73 22.04 -16.00
C TYR A 277 -5.42 23.14 -16.82
N GLY A 278 -4.66 23.99 -17.52
CA GLY A 278 -5.19 25.15 -18.23
C GLY A 278 -5.35 26.38 -17.34
N ASP A 279 -6.48 27.09 -17.45
CA ASP A 279 -6.73 28.32 -16.70
C ASP A 279 -6.81 28.04 -15.18
N LYS A 280 -6.18 28.89 -14.38
CA LYS A 280 -6.08 28.77 -12.91
C LYS A 280 -7.27 29.39 -12.18
N VAL A 281 -8.12 30.13 -12.88
CA VAL A 281 -9.25 30.87 -12.33
C VAL A 281 -10.43 30.82 -13.29
N SER A 282 -11.65 30.90 -12.77
CA SER A 282 -12.88 30.84 -13.57
C SER A 282 -13.16 32.10 -14.37
N TRP A 283 -12.66 33.25 -13.91
CA TRP A 283 -12.96 34.56 -14.49
C TRP A 283 -12.20 34.86 -15.80
N CYS A 284 -11.33 33.96 -16.26
CA CYS A 284 -10.64 34.12 -17.56
C CYS A 284 -11.62 34.30 -18.73
N ARG A 285 -12.81 33.69 -18.64
CA ARG A 285 -13.86 33.80 -19.66
C ARG A 285 -14.32 35.24 -19.93
N TYR A 286 -14.17 36.17 -18.97
CA TYR A 286 -14.50 37.58 -19.19
C TYR A 286 -13.57 38.26 -20.20
N TYR A 287 -12.42 37.65 -20.51
CA TYR A 287 -11.41 38.17 -21.41
C TYR A 287 -11.34 37.43 -22.76
N ASP A 288 -12.27 36.52 -23.06
CA ASP A 288 -12.29 35.75 -24.33
C ASP A 288 -12.23 36.67 -25.58
N ASN A 289 -12.85 37.85 -25.51
CA ASN A 289 -12.86 38.86 -26.58
C ASN A 289 -11.84 39.98 -26.38
N LYS A 290 -10.89 39.83 -25.44
CA LYS A 290 -9.88 40.85 -25.10
C LYS A 290 -8.46 40.25 -25.10
N PRO A 291 -7.94 39.78 -26.26
CA PRO A 291 -6.60 39.17 -26.35
C PRO A 291 -5.46 40.03 -25.81
N TYR A 292 -5.58 41.36 -25.92
CA TYR A 292 -4.60 42.31 -25.41
C TYR A 292 -4.33 42.19 -23.90
N MET A 293 -5.28 41.64 -23.13
CA MET A 293 -5.10 41.40 -21.70
C MET A 293 -4.01 40.36 -21.43
N CYS A 294 -3.69 39.48 -22.38
CA CYS A 294 -2.63 38.49 -22.22
C CYS A 294 -1.21 39.06 -22.22
N TYR A 295 -1.04 40.35 -22.54
CA TYR A 295 0.23 41.05 -22.31
C TYR A 295 0.43 41.43 -20.84
N ASP A 296 -0.61 41.39 -20.01
CA ASP A 296 -0.47 41.50 -18.56
C ASP A 296 0.07 40.18 -17.99
N ALA A 297 1.19 40.24 -17.27
CA ALA A 297 1.85 39.05 -16.74
C ALA A 297 0.97 38.23 -15.79
N THR A 298 0.08 38.88 -15.03
CA THR A 298 -0.85 38.21 -14.11
C THR A 298 -1.90 37.44 -14.90
N VAL A 299 -2.51 38.08 -15.90
CA VAL A 299 -3.49 37.43 -16.79
C VAL A 299 -2.83 36.31 -17.57
N GLN A 300 -1.63 36.51 -18.11
CA GLN A 300 -0.89 35.49 -18.83
C GLN A 300 -0.61 34.26 -17.94
N SER A 301 -0.23 34.48 -16.69
CA SER A 301 0.14 33.41 -15.74
C SER A 301 -1.07 32.67 -15.14
N THR A 302 -2.26 33.28 -15.15
CA THR A 302 -3.50 32.71 -14.61
C THR A 302 -4.45 32.19 -15.69
N CYS A 303 -4.59 32.88 -16.82
CA CYS A 303 -5.48 32.54 -17.94
C CYS A 303 -4.74 31.84 -19.08
N CYS A 304 -4.04 30.77 -18.72
CA CYS A 304 -3.16 30.01 -19.60
C CYS A 304 -3.82 29.53 -20.90
N ASN A 305 -4.94 28.82 -20.80
CA ASN A 305 -5.59 28.19 -21.95
C ASN A 305 -6.25 29.24 -22.84
N MET A 306 -6.85 30.26 -22.23
CA MET A 306 -7.39 31.41 -22.95
C MET A 306 -6.29 32.14 -23.75
N CYS A 307 -5.20 32.55 -23.09
CA CYS A 307 -4.09 33.24 -23.76
C CYS A 307 -3.42 32.35 -24.80
N ARG A 308 -3.25 31.06 -24.55
CA ARG A 308 -2.73 30.13 -25.56
C ARG A 308 -3.61 30.06 -26.80
N LYS A 309 -4.94 30.00 -26.65
CA LYS A 309 -5.87 30.00 -27.79
C LYS A 309 -5.86 31.32 -28.56
N ALA A 310 -5.67 32.43 -27.87
CA ALA A 310 -5.59 33.76 -28.49
C ALA A 310 -4.24 34.04 -29.19
N ALA A 311 -3.19 33.25 -28.89
CA ALA A 311 -1.85 33.42 -29.44
C ALA A 311 -1.82 33.00 -30.93
N THR A 312 -1.98 33.98 -31.83
CA THR A 312 -2.04 33.77 -33.29
C THR A 312 -1.02 34.61 -34.06
N GLY A 313 -0.37 35.58 -33.40
CA GLY A 313 0.58 36.51 -34.02
C GLY A 313 2.05 36.10 -33.89
N PRO A 314 2.96 36.84 -34.56
CA PRO A 314 4.40 36.61 -34.50
C PRO A 314 5.00 36.97 -33.13
N PRO A 315 6.25 36.57 -32.83
CA PRO A 315 6.93 36.91 -31.59
C PRO A 315 6.92 38.43 -31.30
N GLY A 316 6.52 38.79 -30.07
CA GLY A 316 6.31 40.17 -29.62
C GLY A 316 4.90 40.73 -29.89
N CYS A 317 4.09 40.00 -30.66
CA CYS A 317 2.74 40.36 -31.09
C CYS A 317 1.77 39.16 -30.99
N GLU A 318 2.05 38.23 -30.08
CA GLU A 318 1.45 36.90 -30.00
C GLU A 318 -0.08 36.98 -29.94
N TRP A 319 -0.63 37.96 -29.23
CA TRP A 319 -2.07 38.15 -29.06
C TRP A 319 -2.66 39.30 -29.90
N GLY A 320 -1.94 39.76 -30.91
CA GLY A 320 -2.35 40.89 -31.75
C GLY A 320 -2.01 42.25 -31.14
N ASP A 321 -2.91 43.23 -31.26
CA ASP A 321 -2.70 44.59 -30.76
C ASP A 321 -2.63 44.59 -29.22
N ARG A 322 -1.66 45.33 -28.66
CA ARG A 322 -1.48 45.57 -27.22
C ARG A 322 -2.45 46.63 -26.69
N TRP A 323 -2.92 47.53 -27.55
CA TRP A 323 -3.91 48.54 -27.19
C TRP A 323 -5.23 48.27 -27.91
N PRO A 324 -6.37 48.31 -27.19
CA PRO A 324 -7.68 48.08 -27.79
C PRO A 324 -8.10 49.20 -28.76
N SER A 325 -7.49 50.39 -28.66
CA SER A 325 -7.84 51.57 -29.46
C SER A 325 -6.84 51.86 -30.59
N CYS A 326 -6.19 50.84 -31.13
CA CYS A 326 -5.24 50.99 -32.23
C CYS A 326 -5.93 51.44 -33.52
N SER A 327 -5.34 52.42 -34.19
CA SER A 327 -5.74 52.92 -35.51
C SER A 327 -4.57 52.89 -36.50
N LEU A 328 -4.86 53.05 -37.79
CA LEU A 328 -3.80 53.10 -38.82
C LEU A 328 -2.86 54.32 -38.63
N GLU A 329 -3.33 55.38 -37.97
CA GLU A 329 -2.52 56.57 -37.69
C GLU A 329 -1.41 56.27 -36.67
N ASP A 330 -1.68 55.35 -35.74
CA ASP A 330 -0.73 54.91 -34.72
C ASP A 330 0.48 54.16 -35.33
N CYS A 331 0.36 53.68 -36.58
CA CYS A 331 1.44 53.01 -37.29
C CYS A 331 2.53 53.96 -37.79
N LYS A 332 2.26 55.27 -37.84
CA LYS A 332 3.24 56.30 -38.27
C LYS A 332 4.28 56.62 -37.19
N SER A 333 3.98 56.34 -35.92
CA SER A 333 4.86 56.59 -34.78
C SER A 333 5.54 55.29 -34.32
N TYR A 334 6.87 55.26 -34.26
CA TYR A 334 7.64 54.03 -33.97
C TYR A 334 7.23 53.34 -32.65
N PRO A 335 7.03 54.05 -31.52
CA PRO A 335 6.57 53.42 -30.27
C PRO A 335 5.15 52.86 -30.35
N ARG A 336 4.23 53.56 -31.03
CA ARG A 336 2.83 53.13 -31.15
C ARG A 336 2.65 51.97 -32.12
N ARG A 337 3.45 51.94 -33.19
CA ARG A 337 3.52 50.81 -34.13
C ARG A 337 3.85 49.48 -33.45
N ARG A 338 4.68 49.48 -32.39
CA ARG A 338 4.99 48.27 -31.60
C ARG A 338 3.81 47.77 -30.75
N ASN A 339 2.87 48.65 -30.40
CA ASN A 339 1.67 48.31 -29.63
C ASN A 339 0.47 47.97 -30.53
N CYS A 340 0.51 48.32 -31.82
CA CYS A 340 -0.57 48.09 -32.78
C CYS A 340 -0.18 47.06 -33.84
N CYS A 341 0.34 45.92 -33.40
CA CYS A 341 0.85 44.86 -34.26
C CYS A 341 -0.12 44.38 -35.35
N LYS A 342 -1.34 43.98 -34.99
CA LYS A 342 -2.36 43.45 -35.89
C LYS A 342 -2.88 44.55 -36.82
N THR A 343 -3.17 45.73 -36.25
CA THR A 343 -3.61 46.90 -37.03
C THR A 343 -2.55 47.32 -38.05
N CYS A 344 -1.29 47.43 -37.66
CA CYS A 344 -0.22 47.82 -38.57
C CYS A 344 0.24 46.72 -39.52
N ALA A 345 0.01 45.43 -39.19
CA ALA A 345 0.27 44.33 -40.11
C ALA A 345 -0.62 44.40 -41.36
N SER A 346 -1.85 44.91 -41.22
CA SER A 346 -2.77 45.09 -42.36
C SER A 346 -2.30 46.13 -43.38
N MET A 347 -1.43 47.08 -43.00
CA MET A 347 -0.79 48.02 -43.94
C MET A 347 0.27 47.37 -44.83
N SER A 348 0.73 46.16 -44.50
CA SER A 348 1.83 45.49 -45.21
C SER A 348 1.39 44.83 -46.54
N ILE A 349 0.10 44.79 -46.85
CA ILE A 349 -0.45 44.07 -48.03
C ILE A 349 -0.52 44.95 -49.30
N SER A 350 -0.20 46.24 -49.23
CA SER A 350 -0.20 47.12 -50.41
C SER A 350 1.13 47.82 -50.65
N VAL A 351 2.25 47.07 -50.60
CA VAL A 351 3.45 47.49 -51.34
C VAL A 351 4.00 46.29 -52.10
N SER A 352 3.46 46.10 -53.30
CA SER A 352 4.18 45.44 -54.38
C SER A 352 5.45 46.23 -54.63
N TYR A 353 6.56 45.82 -54.01
CA TYR A 353 7.88 46.26 -54.44
C TYR A 353 8.15 45.60 -55.80
N LYS A 354 7.66 46.26 -56.85
CA LYS A 354 8.24 46.15 -58.18
C LYS A 354 9.75 46.34 -58.00
N GLY A 355 10.51 45.36 -58.50
CA GLY A 355 11.96 45.40 -58.55
C GLY A 355 12.42 46.73 -59.12
N SER A 356 12.89 47.61 -58.25
CA SER A 356 13.73 48.72 -58.65
C SER A 356 15.15 48.16 -58.61
N SER A 357 15.85 48.21 -59.75
CA SER A 357 17.25 47.81 -59.79
C SER A 357 18.00 48.67 -58.78
N CYS A 358 18.45 48.00 -57.73
CA CYS A 358 19.28 48.51 -56.66
C CYS A 358 20.53 49.19 -57.27
N LYS A 359 20.60 50.53 -57.22
CA LYS A 359 21.75 51.35 -57.64
C LYS A 359 22.28 52.15 -56.46
N ASP A 360 23.60 52.29 -56.38
CA ASP A 360 24.23 53.10 -55.34
C ASP A 360 23.88 54.58 -55.50
N LYS A 361 23.54 55.22 -54.39
CA LYS A 361 23.07 56.61 -54.32
C LYS A 361 24.16 57.59 -53.90
N ALA A 362 25.34 57.10 -53.53
CA ALA A 362 26.46 57.92 -53.11
C ALA A 362 27.77 57.47 -53.77
N SER A 363 28.65 58.42 -54.07
CA SER A 363 29.95 58.16 -54.70
C SER A 363 30.90 57.35 -53.81
N TRP A 364 30.79 57.49 -52.49
CA TRP A 364 31.58 56.73 -51.51
C TRP A 364 31.16 55.26 -51.37
N CYS A 365 30.09 54.83 -52.05
CA CYS A 365 29.66 53.44 -52.00
C CYS A 365 30.70 52.47 -52.58
N ARG A 366 31.63 52.92 -53.43
CA ARG A 366 32.71 52.08 -53.98
C ARG A 366 33.79 51.71 -52.97
N THR A 367 33.89 52.43 -51.86
CA THR A 367 34.93 52.27 -50.84
C THR A 367 34.37 51.84 -49.49
N ILE A 368 33.11 51.41 -49.45
CA ILE A 368 32.46 51.00 -48.22
C ILE A 368 33.02 49.64 -47.75
N HIS A 369 33.27 49.49 -46.45
CA HIS A 369 33.70 48.22 -45.89
C HIS A 369 32.51 47.24 -45.81
N PRO A 370 32.66 45.93 -46.07
CA PRO A 370 31.56 44.96 -46.02
C PRO A 370 30.74 45.00 -44.73
N SER A 371 31.40 45.25 -43.59
CA SER A 371 30.72 45.37 -42.29
C SER A 371 29.73 46.54 -42.21
N SER A 372 29.93 47.61 -42.98
CA SER A 372 29.00 48.74 -43.01
C SER A 372 27.66 48.34 -43.63
N CYS A 373 27.60 47.28 -44.45
CA CYS A 373 26.36 46.78 -45.04
C CYS A 373 25.40 46.15 -44.01
N TYR A 374 25.85 45.88 -42.78
CA TYR A 374 24.96 45.50 -41.67
C TYR A 374 24.08 46.64 -41.18
N ARG A 375 24.44 47.90 -41.47
CA ARG A 375 23.64 49.06 -41.11
C ARG A 375 22.60 49.36 -42.18
N SER A 376 21.34 49.47 -41.75
CA SER A 376 20.20 49.61 -42.67
C SER A 376 20.21 50.91 -43.51
N SER A 377 20.90 51.96 -43.05
CA SER A 377 21.10 53.21 -43.77
C SER A 377 22.09 53.04 -44.91
N GLU A 378 23.27 52.49 -44.61
CA GLU A 378 24.36 52.24 -45.55
C GLU A 378 23.93 51.22 -46.61
N ARG A 379 23.23 50.14 -46.23
CA ARG A 379 22.68 49.17 -47.18
C ARG A 379 21.64 49.75 -48.14
N ARG A 380 20.87 50.76 -47.71
CA ARG A 380 19.88 51.44 -48.58
C ARG A 380 20.53 52.46 -49.52
N THR A 381 21.63 53.06 -49.08
CA THR A 381 22.38 54.06 -49.87
C THR A 381 23.33 53.38 -50.85
N CYS A 382 24.03 52.32 -50.43
CA CYS A 382 25.05 51.58 -51.18
C CYS A 382 24.58 50.17 -51.52
N CYS A 383 23.36 50.10 -52.03
CA CYS A 383 22.65 48.86 -52.25
C CYS A 383 23.40 47.93 -53.22
N SER A 384 23.89 48.45 -54.36
CA SER A 384 24.58 47.64 -55.37
C SER A 384 25.93 47.14 -54.87
N THR A 385 26.69 47.99 -54.17
CA THR A 385 27.96 47.54 -53.56
C THR A 385 27.72 46.51 -52.46
N CYS A 386 26.73 46.72 -51.58
CA CYS A 386 26.44 45.75 -50.53
C CYS A 386 25.99 44.40 -51.07
N GLU A 387 25.24 44.39 -52.18
CA GLU A 387 24.89 43.14 -52.88
C GLU A 387 26.16 42.42 -53.39
N SER A 388 27.13 43.16 -53.92
CA SER A 388 28.41 42.57 -54.35
C SER A 388 29.26 42.00 -53.19
N HIS A 389 29.04 42.47 -51.96
CA HIS A 389 29.68 41.93 -50.76
C HIS A 389 28.92 40.75 -50.15
N HIS A 390 27.72 40.42 -50.65
CA HIS A 390 26.88 39.35 -50.13
C HIS A 390 27.44 37.97 -50.52
N THR A 391 28.39 37.48 -49.75
CA THR A 391 29.15 36.25 -50.03
C THR A 391 28.90 35.14 -49.00
N GLY A 392 28.21 35.44 -47.90
CA GLY A 392 27.98 34.50 -46.80
C GLY A 392 26.52 34.01 -46.65
N PRO A 393 26.26 33.10 -45.69
CA PRO A 393 24.92 32.61 -45.37
C PRO A 393 24.01 33.73 -44.83
N SER A 394 22.69 33.49 -44.77
CA SER A 394 21.67 34.48 -44.36
C SER A 394 21.99 35.21 -43.06
N ASP A 395 22.68 34.54 -42.14
CA ASP A 395 22.97 35.04 -40.80
C ASP A 395 24.30 35.82 -40.75
N CYS A 396 25.12 35.72 -41.81
CA CYS A 396 26.44 36.34 -41.97
C CYS A 396 26.69 36.81 -43.44
N PRO A 397 25.78 37.59 -44.04
CA PRO A 397 25.81 37.83 -45.49
C PRO A 397 27.06 38.56 -45.97
N TYR A 398 27.66 39.40 -45.13
CA TYR A 398 28.80 40.28 -45.50
C TYR A 398 30.10 39.92 -44.76
N GLY A 399 30.17 38.75 -44.12
CA GLY A 399 31.29 38.34 -43.26
C GLY A 399 31.25 39.00 -41.87
N ASP A 400 32.40 39.14 -41.22
CA ASP A 400 32.49 39.67 -39.85
C ASP A 400 31.94 41.10 -39.74
N ARG A 401 31.13 41.36 -38.71
CA ARG A 401 30.52 42.67 -38.44
C ARG A 401 31.51 43.69 -37.91
N PHE A 402 32.60 43.23 -37.31
CA PHE A 402 33.61 44.10 -36.73
C PHE A 402 35.00 43.68 -37.18
N SER A 403 35.88 44.66 -37.35
CA SER A 403 37.27 44.45 -37.76
C SER A 403 38.15 43.83 -36.67
N TRP A 404 37.69 43.79 -35.41
CA TRP A 404 38.39 43.17 -34.29
C TRP A 404 38.10 41.66 -34.11
N CYS A 405 37.32 41.07 -35.01
CA CYS A 405 37.03 39.65 -34.98
C CYS A 405 38.30 38.80 -35.14
N ASP A 406 38.51 37.88 -34.19
CA ASP A 406 39.67 36.98 -34.12
C ASP A 406 39.16 35.59 -33.75
N SER A 407 39.43 34.62 -34.62
CA SER A 407 38.96 33.23 -34.53
C SER A 407 39.34 32.52 -33.23
N ARG A 408 40.37 33.00 -32.50
CA ARG A 408 40.84 32.38 -31.25
C ARG A 408 40.26 33.00 -29.99
N LYS A 409 39.80 34.25 -30.03
CA LYS A 409 39.39 35.01 -28.84
C LYS A 409 37.90 35.31 -28.76
N HIS A 410 37.23 35.52 -29.89
CA HIS A 410 35.89 36.12 -29.93
C HIS A 410 34.78 35.15 -30.37
N CYS A 411 34.98 33.84 -30.17
CA CYS A 411 34.02 32.79 -30.57
C CYS A 411 33.40 32.03 -29.40
N ARG A 412 33.74 32.39 -28.15
CA ARG A 412 33.28 31.67 -26.96
C ARG A 412 31.88 32.08 -26.50
N ARG A 413 31.45 33.32 -26.78
CA ARG A 413 30.13 33.82 -26.40
C ARG A 413 29.17 33.82 -27.61
N PRO A 414 27.88 33.44 -27.42
CA PRO A 414 26.91 33.40 -28.53
C PRO A 414 26.74 34.73 -29.27
N GLN A 415 26.79 35.87 -28.56
CA GLN A 415 26.71 37.20 -29.19
C GLN A 415 27.95 37.51 -30.03
N GLU A 416 29.16 37.26 -29.51
CA GLU A 416 30.41 37.50 -30.25
C GLU A 416 30.51 36.58 -31.47
N ARG A 417 30.00 35.34 -31.37
CA ARG A 417 29.92 34.40 -32.50
C ARG A 417 28.96 34.87 -33.61
N ALA A 418 27.88 35.57 -33.25
CA ALA A 418 26.96 36.17 -34.21
C ALA A 418 27.57 37.42 -34.89
N ASP A 419 28.44 38.13 -34.18
CA ASP A 419 29.13 39.33 -34.69
C ASP A 419 30.39 38.98 -35.51
N CYS A 420 31.10 37.90 -35.17
CA CYS A 420 32.32 37.41 -35.80
C CYS A 420 32.09 36.11 -36.59
N CYS A 421 31.00 36.10 -37.36
CA CYS A 421 30.47 34.90 -37.98
C CYS A 421 31.36 34.28 -39.07
N ARG A 422 32.27 35.03 -39.70
CA ARG A 422 33.28 34.49 -40.65
C ARG A 422 34.55 34.07 -39.91
N SER A 423 34.94 34.78 -38.86
CA SER A 423 36.09 34.38 -38.03
C SER A 423 35.79 33.16 -37.15
N CYS A 424 34.52 32.90 -36.84
CA CYS A 424 34.07 31.82 -35.96
C CYS A 424 33.38 30.64 -36.69
N SER A 425 33.34 30.67 -38.02
CA SER A 425 32.98 29.53 -38.87
C SER A 425 34.16 28.58 -38.98
#